data_AF-A0A7C2BJM1-F1
#
_entry.id   AF-A0A7C2BJM1-F1
#
_cell.length_a   1.000
_cell.length_b   1.000
_cell.length_c   1.000
_cell.angle_alpha   90.00
_cell.angle_beta   90.00
_cell.angle_gamma   90.00
#
_symmetry.space_group_name_H-M   'P 1'
#
loop_
_entity.id
_entity.type
_entity.pdbx_description
1 polymer ?
#
loop_
_entity_poly.entity_id
_entity_poly.type
_entity_poly.pdbx_seq_one_letter_code
_entity_poly.pdbx_strand_id
1 'polypeptide(L)'
;MFRKVALGAGLVLGLAVLAGVFWVLTHPPVSPSEQALKLLGGSTVGLHQAMDAAQAGDIQTARARFGEFEEIWEQVESAVAGTLPESYRTIEERMDTVRDAFERGAPPAQLAAAIEELDESVDLYLTKAATASGKPARAAARIESVVELVADARARLAAGDTAGALARAREFQAEWPFVEAQVKARSPEAYRLVENELGVALSALNRSGSDQQAREALTSIENALRSLTTREVEYGPIDAAVILLREGLEAVLVITALLAFLKRSGHSDKAAWVWGGGLAGVLASVAAGLVANLALAGVAAATDPEVVEGMTALVAAALLVYVSYWLHSKSSLRAWQQYIQGTTSRALARGSLFGLGLIAFLAVFREGVETVIFYLGIAPAVSLADLSLGLGLGAVVLAAVSAAIFLLGLRLPLRPFFLAASLLIYLLAFKFIGTGIHSLQVAGLLGVSVLDYLPAVDWLGIFPTWETVAPQLGLLLGAVFVLVLGRRPRPGLA
;
A
#
# COMPACT_ATOMS: atom_id res chain seq x y z
N MET A 1 4.61 21.69 43.10
CA MET A 1 5.37 21.97 41.86
C MET A 1 5.59 20.71 41.00
N PHE A 2 5.98 19.57 41.58
CA PHE A 2 6.21 18.29 40.87
C PHE A 2 5.03 17.71 40.05
N ARG A 3 3.77 18.02 40.41
CA ARG A 3 2.57 17.52 39.71
C ARG A 3 2.37 18.08 38.28
N LYS A 4 2.83 19.30 37.99
CA LYS A 4 2.71 19.92 36.65
C LYS A 4 3.82 19.48 35.69
N VAL A 5 5.00 19.13 36.24
CA VAL A 5 6.17 18.71 35.46
C VAL A 5 6.00 17.29 34.88
N ALA A 6 5.44 16.35 35.66
CA ALA A 6 5.20 14.98 35.18
C ALA A 6 4.12 14.89 34.07
N LEU A 7 3.10 15.76 34.13
CA LEU A 7 2.05 15.86 33.11
C LEU A 7 2.58 16.52 31.82
N GLY A 8 3.44 17.52 31.92
CA GLY A 8 4.09 18.14 30.76
C GLY A 8 5.08 17.20 30.07
N ALA A 9 5.86 16.44 30.84
CA ALA A 9 6.82 15.47 30.29
C ALA A 9 6.14 14.35 29.49
N GLY A 10 5.01 13.80 29.97
CA GLY A 10 4.27 12.76 29.25
C GLY A 10 3.67 13.24 27.92
N LEU A 11 3.23 14.49 27.85
CA LEU A 11 2.62 15.08 26.66
C LEU A 11 3.68 15.44 25.60
N VAL A 12 4.84 15.94 26.03
CA VAL A 12 6.00 16.24 25.16
C VAL A 12 6.64 14.95 24.62
N LEU A 13 6.76 13.91 25.44
CA LEU A 13 7.27 12.60 25.00
C LEU A 13 6.30 11.89 24.04
N GLY A 14 4.99 11.99 24.26
CA GLY A 14 3.99 11.49 23.31
C GLY A 14 4.12 12.14 21.93
N LEU A 15 4.32 13.47 21.88
CA LEU A 15 4.50 14.21 20.63
C LEU A 15 5.83 13.89 19.92
N ALA A 16 6.93 13.71 20.65
CA ALA A 16 8.22 13.37 20.07
C ALA A 16 8.26 11.95 19.47
N VAL A 17 7.55 11.00 20.08
CA VAL A 17 7.48 9.62 19.57
C VAL A 17 6.58 9.53 18.34
N LEU A 18 5.49 10.31 18.27
CA LEU A 18 4.68 10.46 17.07
C LEU A 18 5.47 11.04 15.90
N ALA A 19 6.40 11.97 16.16
CA ALA A 19 7.33 12.49 15.13
C ALA A 19 8.34 11.45 14.62
N GLY A 20 8.73 10.47 15.45
CA GLY A 20 9.59 9.36 15.03
C GLY A 20 8.88 8.35 14.13
N VAL A 21 7.63 8.01 14.45
CA VAL A 21 6.75 7.20 13.57
C VAL A 21 6.53 7.92 12.24
N PHE A 22 6.32 9.24 12.30
CA PHE A 22 6.15 10.11 11.13
C PHE A 22 7.35 10.11 10.17
N TRP A 23 8.59 10.22 10.67
CA TRP A 23 9.79 10.20 9.82
C TRP A 23 9.95 8.89 9.04
N VAL A 24 9.68 7.77 9.69
CA VAL A 24 9.86 6.42 9.13
C VAL A 24 8.82 6.10 8.06
N LEU A 25 7.57 6.55 8.26
CA LEU A 25 6.50 6.37 7.28
C LEU A 25 6.65 7.30 6.06
N THR A 26 7.44 8.38 6.18
CA THR A 26 7.61 9.40 5.12
C THR A 26 8.84 9.20 4.23
N HIS A 27 9.77 8.29 4.57
CA HIS A 27 11.04 8.11 3.84
C HIS A 27 11.43 6.61 3.70
N PRO A 28 10.94 5.88 2.67
CA PRO A 28 11.28 4.47 2.44
C PRO A 28 12.68 4.27 1.81
N PRO A 29 13.36 3.12 2.06
CA PRO A 29 14.65 2.79 1.46
C PRO A 29 14.55 2.39 -0.03
N VAL A 30 15.59 2.71 -0.82
CA VAL A 30 15.72 2.46 -2.27
C VAL A 30 15.85 0.95 -2.58
N SER A 31 15.20 0.47 -3.64
CA SER A 31 15.11 -0.97 -3.97
C SER A 31 16.35 -1.53 -4.68
N PRO A 32 16.70 -2.82 -4.50
CA PRO A 32 17.83 -3.46 -5.21
C PRO A 32 17.73 -3.46 -6.74
N SER A 33 16.52 -3.54 -7.31
CA SER A 33 16.26 -3.50 -8.76
C SER A 33 16.55 -2.14 -9.39
N GLU A 34 16.29 -1.06 -8.66
CA GLU A 34 16.55 0.31 -9.10
C GLU A 34 18.04 0.64 -9.13
N GLN A 35 18.80 0.06 -8.19
CA GLN A 35 20.26 0.14 -8.18
C GLN A 35 20.88 -0.62 -9.37
N ALA A 36 20.34 -1.80 -9.70
CA ALA A 36 20.79 -2.58 -10.86
C ALA A 36 20.54 -1.85 -12.19
N LEU A 37 19.38 -1.21 -12.36
CA LEU A 37 19.09 -0.40 -13.55
C LEU A 37 20.05 0.77 -13.73
N LYS A 38 20.38 1.46 -12.62
CA LYS A 38 21.29 2.60 -12.67
C LYS A 38 22.72 2.18 -13.02
N LEU A 39 23.18 1.04 -12.50
CA LEU A 39 24.49 0.48 -12.83
C LEU A 39 24.56 0.03 -14.29
N LEU A 40 23.55 -0.72 -14.75
CA LEU A 40 23.50 -1.18 -16.15
C LEU A 40 23.34 -0.01 -17.13
N GLY A 41 22.49 0.97 -16.83
CA GLY A 41 22.34 2.17 -17.67
C GLY A 41 23.59 3.06 -17.71
N GLY A 42 24.43 3.02 -16.67
CA GLY A 42 25.74 3.68 -16.70
C GLY A 42 26.77 2.94 -17.55
N SER A 43 26.58 1.63 -17.79
CA SER A 43 27.52 0.78 -18.50
C SER A 43 27.45 0.88 -20.03
N THR A 44 26.35 1.38 -20.59
CA THR A 44 26.17 1.59 -22.05
C THR A 44 27.20 2.58 -22.63
N VAL A 45 27.64 3.55 -21.82
CA VAL A 45 28.76 4.44 -22.17
C VAL A 45 30.03 3.66 -22.50
N GLY A 46 30.29 2.56 -21.77
CA GLY A 46 31.43 1.67 -22.03
C GLY A 46 31.27 0.91 -23.36
N LEU A 47 30.05 0.47 -23.68
CA LEU A 47 29.74 -0.19 -24.97
C LEU A 47 29.90 0.77 -26.15
N HIS A 48 29.43 2.01 -26.05
CA HIS A 48 29.63 3.04 -27.09
C HIS A 48 31.12 3.30 -27.33
N GLN A 49 31.91 3.43 -26.27
CA GLN A 49 33.36 3.61 -26.39
C GLN A 49 34.06 2.38 -26.98
N ALA A 50 33.58 1.17 -26.68
CA ALA A 50 34.09 -0.06 -27.26
C ALA A 50 33.80 -0.13 -28.77
N MET A 51 32.58 0.26 -29.17
CA MET A 51 32.15 0.34 -30.57
C MET A 51 32.98 1.36 -31.36
N ASP A 52 33.14 2.58 -30.84
CA ASP A 52 33.94 3.63 -31.49
C ASP A 52 35.40 3.21 -31.71
N ALA A 53 36.01 2.58 -30.69
CA ALA A 53 37.35 2.03 -30.78
C ALA A 53 37.45 0.90 -31.82
N ALA A 54 36.45 0.02 -31.88
CA ALA A 54 36.36 -1.02 -32.90
C ALA A 54 36.24 -0.40 -34.31
N GLN A 55 35.41 0.62 -34.52
CA GLN A 55 35.29 1.32 -35.81
C GLN A 55 36.60 2.00 -36.24
N ALA A 56 37.36 2.54 -35.28
CA ALA A 56 38.67 3.14 -35.50
C ALA A 56 39.80 2.11 -35.73
N GLY A 57 39.51 0.81 -35.57
CA GLY A 57 40.49 -0.27 -35.67
C GLY A 57 41.38 -0.44 -34.43
N ASP A 58 41.06 0.23 -33.32
CA ASP A 58 41.75 0.09 -32.03
C ASP A 58 41.13 -1.05 -31.20
N ILE A 59 41.53 -2.28 -31.56
CA ILE A 59 40.98 -3.50 -30.96
C ILE A 59 41.36 -3.65 -29.49
N GLN A 60 42.51 -3.10 -29.07
CA GLN A 60 42.93 -3.19 -27.66
C GLN A 60 42.03 -2.35 -26.75
N THR A 61 41.76 -1.12 -27.17
CA THR A 61 40.84 -0.24 -26.44
C THR A 61 39.41 -0.80 -26.46
N ALA A 62 38.96 -1.33 -27.60
CA ALA A 62 37.64 -1.98 -27.69
C ALA A 62 37.50 -3.15 -26.71
N ARG A 63 38.52 -4.02 -26.60
CA ARG A 63 38.51 -5.16 -25.68
C ARG A 63 38.51 -4.72 -24.21
N ALA A 64 39.29 -3.70 -23.87
CA ALA A 64 39.34 -3.18 -22.50
C ALA A 64 37.98 -2.62 -22.06
N ARG A 65 37.32 -1.82 -22.91
CA ARG A 65 36.01 -1.24 -22.64
C ARG A 65 34.89 -2.27 -22.57
N PHE A 66 34.93 -3.28 -23.43
CA PHE A 66 34.00 -4.40 -23.33
C PHE A 66 34.19 -5.18 -22.03
N GLY A 67 35.43 -5.40 -21.57
CA GLY A 67 35.70 -6.06 -20.29
C GLY A 67 35.15 -5.30 -19.08
N GLU A 68 35.19 -3.96 -19.09
CA GLU A 68 34.55 -3.14 -18.04
C GLU A 68 33.03 -3.34 -17.99
N PHE A 69 32.38 -3.53 -19.14
CA PHE A 69 30.96 -3.87 -19.20
C PHE A 69 30.69 -5.27 -18.63
N GLU A 70 31.54 -6.28 -18.93
CA GLU A 70 31.39 -7.64 -18.39
C GLU A 70 31.45 -7.66 -16.85
N GLU A 71 32.35 -6.89 -16.24
CA GLU A 71 32.44 -6.78 -14.76
C GLU A 71 31.19 -6.16 -14.13
N ILE A 72 30.54 -5.21 -14.81
CA ILE A 72 29.28 -4.61 -14.36
C ILE A 72 28.14 -5.61 -14.55
N TRP A 73 28.14 -6.34 -15.67
CA TRP A 73 27.13 -7.34 -15.99
C TRP A 73 27.06 -8.42 -14.90
N GLU A 74 28.20 -8.98 -14.46
CA GLU A 74 28.24 -9.98 -13.37
C GLU A 74 27.55 -9.50 -12.07
N GLN A 75 27.59 -8.20 -11.79
CA GLN A 75 26.97 -7.63 -10.59
C GLN A 75 25.45 -7.49 -10.71
N VAL A 76 24.94 -7.32 -11.94
CA VAL A 76 23.52 -7.04 -12.21
C VAL A 76 22.78 -8.23 -12.81
N GLU A 77 23.48 -9.25 -13.29
CA GLU A 77 22.96 -10.41 -14.02
C GLU A 77 21.75 -11.05 -13.34
N SER A 78 21.88 -11.35 -12.03
CA SER A 78 20.81 -11.97 -11.25
C SER A 78 19.53 -11.11 -11.17
N ALA A 79 19.68 -9.79 -11.12
CA ALA A 79 18.57 -8.85 -11.12
C ALA A 79 17.93 -8.73 -12.51
N VAL A 80 18.76 -8.77 -13.57
CA VAL A 80 18.31 -8.74 -14.97
C VAL A 80 17.52 -10.01 -15.32
N ALA A 81 18.06 -11.18 -14.97
CA ALA A 81 17.42 -12.48 -15.14
C ALA A 81 16.09 -12.58 -14.38
N GLY A 82 16.03 -12.01 -13.17
CA GLY A 82 14.79 -11.97 -12.37
C GLY A 82 13.71 -11.03 -12.91
N THR A 83 14.07 -10.02 -13.72
CA THR A 83 13.14 -8.99 -14.19
C THR A 83 12.53 -9.34 -15.55
N LEU A 84 13.35 -9.68 -16.54
CA LEU A 84 12.91 -10.08 -17.89
C LEU A 84 13.78 -11.25 -18.40
N PRO A 85 13.37 -12.51 -18.13
CA PRO A 85 14.17 -13.69 -18.47
C PRO A 85 14.55 -13.81 -19.96
N GLU A 86 13.64 -13.42 -20.85
CA GLU A 86 13.89 -13.45 -22.31
C GLU A 86 14.91 -12.40 -22.75
N SER A 87 14.88 -11.20 -22.14
CA SER A 87 15.87 -10.16 -22.42
C SER A 87 17.25 -10.52 -21.88
N TYR A 88 17.31 -11.14 -20.69
CA TYR A 88 18.55 -11.69 -20.14
C TYR A 88 19.21 -12.69 -21.10
N ARG A 89 18.46 -13.69 -21.59
CA ARG A 89 18.99 -14.65 -22.56
C ARG A 89 19.52 -13.99 -23.83
N THR A 90 18.80 -12.98 -24.33
CA THR A 90 19.20 -12.25 -25.53
C THR A 90 20.52 -11.50 -25.33
N ILE A 91 20.70 -10.86 -24.18
CA ILE A 91 21.94 -10.13 -23.84
C ILE A 91 23.11 -11.10 -23.72
N GLU A 92 22.95 -12.23 -23.02
CA GLU A 92 23.98 -13.29 -22.93
C GLU A 92 24.41 -13.80 -24.31
N GLU A 93 23.44 -14.12 -25.18
CA GLU A 93 23.71 -14.59 -26.54
C GLU A 93 24.47 -13.53 -27.38
N ARG A 94 24.20 -12.24 -27.17
CA ARG A 94 24.91 -11.14 -27.83
C ARG A 94 26.30 -10.91 -27.24
N MET A 95 26.48 -11.03 -25.93
CA MET A 95 27.80 -10.97 -25.28
C MET A 95 28.72 -12.08 -25.78
N ASP A 96 28.20 -13.30 -25.92
CA ASP A 96 28.95 -14.43 -26.48
C ASP A 96 29.37 -14.16 -27.94
N THR A 97 28.49 -13.53 -28.73
CA THR A 97 28.80 -13.14 -30.11
C THR A 97 29.97 -12.13 -30.17
N VAL A 98 30.02 -11.17 -29.24
CA VAL A 98 31.13 -10.20 -29.13
C VAL A 98 32.42 -10.88 -28.67
N ARG A 99 32.37 -11.78 -27.68
CA ARG A 99 33.54 -12.57 -27.22
C ARG A 99 34.16 -13.35 -28.38
N ASP A 100 33.33 -14.08 -29.10
CA ASP A 100 33.68 -14.85 -30.28
C ASP A 100 34.33 -14.00 -31.38
N ALA A 101 33.83 -12.77 -31.60
CA ALA A 101 34.37 -11.85 -32.60
C ALA A 101 35.80 -11.40 -32.22
N PHE A 102 36.07 -11.16 -30.93
CA PHE A 102 37.42 -10.87 -30.45
C PHE A 102 38.36 -12.07 -30.61
N GLU A 103 37.92 -13.27 -30.23
CA GLU A 103 38.74 -14.49 -30.28
C GLU A 103 39.14 -14.87 -31.70
N ARG A 104 38.21 -14.72 -32.66
CA ARG A 104 38.44 -15.02 -34.07
C ARG A 104 39.17 -13.90 -34.82
N GLY A 105 39.41 -12.75 -34.18
CA GLY A 105 40.00 -11.58 -34.83
C GLY A 105 39.14 -11.06 -35.98
N ALA A 106 37.84 -10.91 -35.75
CA ALA A 106 36.89 -10.44 -36.75
C ALA A 106 37.28 -9.06 -37.31
N PRO A 107 36.90 -8.75 -38.57
CA PRO A 107 37.11 -7.43 -39.14
C PRO A 107 36.53 -6.32 -38.25
N PRO A 108 37.17 -5.14 -38.14
CA PRO A 108 36.75 -4.05 -37.27
C PRO A 108 35.26 -3.67 -37.41
N ALA A 109 34.74 -3.64 -38.63
CA ALA A 109 33.33 -3.35 -38.91
C ALA A 109 32.36 -4.44 -38.39
N GLN A 110 32.75 -5.72 -38.44
CA GLN A 110 31.94 -6.82 -37.92
C GLN A 110 31.96 -6.85 -36.38
N LEU A 111 33.11 -6.54 -35.78
CA LEU A 111 33.21 -6.39 -34.33
C LEU A 111 32.35 -5.21 -33.83
N ALA A 112 32.42 -4.06 -34.50
CA ALA A 112 31.58 -2.90 -34.18
C ALA A 112 30.08 -3.22 -34.28
N ALA A 113 29.65 -3.92 -35.34
CA ALA A 113 28.25 -4.33 -35.50
C ALA A 113 27.78 -5.30 -34.41
N ALA A 114 28.63 -6.25 -33.98
CA ALA A 114 28.29 -7.15 -32.88
C ALA A 114 28.13 -6.41 -31.53
N ILE A 115 28.96 -5.38 -31.29
CA ILE A 115 28.85 -4.53 -30.10
C ILE A 115 27.60 -3.65 -30.17
N GLU A 116 27.26 -3.12 -31.35
CA GLU A 116 26.04 -2.34 -31.59
C GLU A 116 24.78 -3.17 -31.31
N GLU A 117 24.70 -4.41 -31.80
CA GLU A 117 23.56 -5.30 -31.50
C GLU A 117 23.43 -5.64 -30.00
N LEU A 118 24.57 -5.76 -29.30
CA LEU A 118 24.58 -5.94 -27.85
C LEU A 118 24.05 -4.68 -27.16
N ASP A 119 24.55 -3.50 -27.53
CA ASP A 119 24.10 -2.22 -26.98
C ASP A 119 22.60 -2.00 -27.19
N GLU A 120 22.09 -2.27 -28.39
CA GLU A 120 20.65 -2.23 -28.69
C GLU A 120 19.84 -3.19 -27.80
N SER A 121 20.37 -4.39 -27.53
CA SER A 121 19.70 -5.36 -26.66
C SER A 121 19.67 -4.91 -25.20
N VAL A 122 20.73 -4.24 -24.73
CA VAL A 122 20.82 -3.64 -23.40
C VAL A 122 19.90 -2.43 -23.30
N ASP A 123 19.85 -1.55 -24.30
CA ASP A 123 18.93 -0.41 -24.35
C ASP A 123 17.47 -0.84 -24.45
N LEU A 124 17.19 -1.90 -25.20
CA LEU A 124 15.85 -2.50 -25.24
C LEU A 124 15.48 -3.10 -23.89
N TYR A 125 16.42 -3.78 -23.21
CA TYR A 125 16.20 -4.22 -21.85
C TYR A 125 16.00 -3.03 -20.92
N LEU A 126 16.84 -1.99 -20.93
CA LEU A 126 16.70 -0.80 -20.08
C LEU A 126 15.38 -0.08 -20.35
N THR A 127 14.92 -0.04 -21.59
CA THR A 127 13.62 0.52 -21.96
C THR A 127 12.49 -0.36 -21.42
N LYS A 128 12.53 -1.68 -21.68
CA LYS A 128 11.54 -2.66 -21.18
C LYS A 128 11.54 -2.79 -19.67
N ALA A 129 12.71 -2.65 -19.06
CA ALA A 129 12.96 -2.75 -17.63
C ALA A 129 12.76 -1.40 -16.94
N ALA A 130 12.84 -0.26 -17.61
CA ALA A 130 12.27 1.00 -17.14
C ALA A 130 10.74 0.94 -17.19
N THR A 131 10.15 0.29 -18.21
CA THR A 131 8.71 -0.05 -18.22
C THR A 131 8.36 -1.14 -17.18
N ALA A 132 9.29 -2.05 -16.84
CA ALA A 132 9.04 -3.13 -15.89
C ALA A 132 9.41 -2.81 -14.44
N SER A 133 10.35 -1.89 -14.21
CA SER A 133 10.78 -1.36 -12.90
C SER A 133 10.16 0.00 -12.60
N GLY A 134 9.40 0.57 -13.54
CA GLY A 134 8.43 1.64 -13.31
C GLY A 134 7.22 1.17 -12.48
N LYS A 135 7.47 0.66 -11.27
CA LYS A 135 6.45 0.39 -10.24
C LYS A 135 6.35 1.65 -9.37
N PRO A 136 5.47 2.61 -9.69
CA PRO A 136 4.07 2.58 -9.27
C PRO A 136 3.12 3.26 -10.30
N ALA A 137 3.47 3.19 -11.59
CA ALA A 137 2.65 3.73 -12.67
C ALA A 137 1.72 2.64 -13.27
N ARG A 138 1.98 1.35 -13.06
CA ARG A 138 1.63 0.25 -13.99
C ARG A 138 0.16 -0.06 -14.34
N ALA A 139 -0.84 0.29 -13.54
CA ALA A 139 -2.25 0.13 -13.93
C ALA A 139 -2.82 1.43 -14.47
N ALA A 140 -2.65 2.51 -13.72
CA ALA A 140 -3.07 3.85 -14.14
C ALA A 140 -2.31 4.32 -15.39
N ALA A 141 -1.02 4.01 -15.54
CA ALA A 141 -0.15 4.38 -16.65
C ALA A 141 -0.19 3.42 -17.84
N ARG A 142 -0.67 2.18 -17.66
CA ARG A 142 -1.03 1.32 -18.81
C ARG A 142 -2.43 1.69 -19.32
N ILE A 143 -3.34 2.09 -18.43
CA ILE A 143 -4.58 2.79 -18.81
C ILE A 143 -4.23 4.14 -19.45
N GLU A 144 -3.27 4.89 -18.92
CA GLU A 144 -2.79 6.17 -19.48
C GLU A 144 -2.12 5.97 -20.84
N SER A 145 -1.32 4.92 -21.03
CA SER A 145 -0.71 4.63 -22.31
C SER A 145 -1.75 4.28 -23.37
N VAL A 146 -2.78 3.50 -23.02
CA VAL A 146 -3.87 3.25 -23.97
C VAL A 146 -4.76 4.48 -24.18
N VAL A 147 -4.91 5.35 -23.18
CA VAL A 147 -5.54 6.68 -23.31
C VAL A 147 -4.76 7.55 -24.28
N GLU A 148 -3.43 7.56 -24.20
CA GLU A 148 -2.56 8.31 -25.11
C GLU A 148 -2.68 7.80 -26.55
N LEU A 149 -2.73 6.48 -26.77
CA LEU A 149 -2.97 5.90 -28.11
C LEU A 149 -4.30 6.37 -28.71
N VAL A 150 -5.37 6.42 -27.91
CA VAL A 150 -6.68 6.90 -28.34
C VAL A 150 -6.67 8.42 -28.59
N ALA A 151 -6.00 9.18 -27.72
CA ALA A 151 -5.84 10.62 -27.87
C ALA A 151 -5.04 10.98 -29.14
N ASP A 152 -3.97 10.24 -29.43
CA ASP A 152 -3.16 10.37 -30.64
C ASP A 152 -3.96 10.01 -31.90
N ALA A 153 -4.75 8.92 -31.85
CA ALA A 153 -5.66 8.56 -32.94
C ALA A 153 -6.65 9.70 -33.25
N ARG A 154 -7.22 10.31 -32.21
CA ARG A 154 -8.15 11.45 -32.34
C ARG A 154 -7.45 12.70 -32.88
N ALA A 155 -6.23 13.00 -32.44
CA ALA A 155 -5.44 14.13 -32.90
C ALA A 155 -5.08 14.01 -34.40
N ARG A 156 -4.66 12.81 -34.84
CA ARG A 156 -4.37 12.52 -36.26
C ARG A 156 -5.62 12.64 -37.13
N LEU A 157 -6.75 12.14 -36.66
CA LEU A 157 -8.04 12.27 -37.35
C LEU A 157 -8.49 13.74 -37.45
N ALA A 158 -8.19 14.58 -36.45
CA ALA A 158 -8.45 16.02 -36.52
C ALA A 158 -7.54 16.73 -37.53
N ALA A 159 -6.32 16.24 -37.72
CA ALA A 159 -5.36 16.73 -38.72
C ALA A 159 -5.63 16.22 -40.15
N GLY A 160 -6.65 15.37 -40.35
CA GLY A 160 -6.96 14.75 -41.65
C GLY A 160 -6.10 13.53 -41.99
N ASP A 161 -5.27 13.04 -41.06
CA ASP A 161 -4.47 11.81 -41.20
C ASP A 161 -5.29 10.58 -40.76
N THR A 162 -6.27 10.18 -41.58
CA THR A 162 -7.14 9.02 -41.28
C THR A 162 -6.35 7.70 -41.25
N ALA A 163 -5.30 7.58 -42.08
CA ALA A 163 -4.44 6.39 -42.12
C ALA A 163 -3.63 6.23 -40.83
N GLY A 164 -3.02 7.30 -40.34
CA GLY A 164 -2.31 7.28 -39.06
C GLY A 164 -3.24 7.16 -37.86
N ALA A 165 -4.44 7.74 -37.91
CA ALA A 165 -5.46 7.53 -36.88
C ALA A 165 -5.87 6.05 -36.77
N LEU A 166 -6.07 5.38 -37.92
CA LEU A 166 -6.37 3.95 -37.97
C LEU A 166 -5.21 3.10 -37.43
N ALA A 167 -3.95 3.46 -37.72
CA ALA A 167 -2.79 2.75 -37.18
C ALA A 167 -2.77 2.80 -35.64
N ARG A 168 -2.98 3.98 -35.04
CA ARG A 168 -3.04 4.15 -33.58
C ARG A 168 -4.24 3.46 -32.95
N ALA A 169 -5.41 3.49 -33.61
CA ALA A 169 -6.59 2.77 -33.13
C ALA A 169 -6.39 1.23 -33.13
N ARG A 170 -5.63 0.69 -34.09
CA ARG A 170 -5.26 -0.74 -34.10
C ARG A 170 -4.22 -1.10 -33.04
N GLU A 171 -3.28 -0.21 -32.77
CA GLU A 171 -2.35 -0.35 -31.65
C GLU A 171 -3.10 -0.38 -30.32
N PHE A 172 -4.06 0.54 -30.13
CA PHE A 172 -4.99 0.49 -29.00
C PHE A 172 -5.75 -0.84 -28.92
N GLN A 173 -6.30 -1.35 -30.04
CA GLN A 173 -6.98 -2.64 -30.08
C GLN A 173 -6.07 -3.81 -29.66
N ALA A 174 -4.80 -3.78 -30.04
CA ALA A 174 -3.83 -4.80 -29.67
C ALA A 174 -3.46 -4.75 -28.18
N GLU A 175 -3.41 -3.56 -27.60
CA GLU A 175 -3.11 -3.34 -26.18
C GLU A 175 -4.31 -3.56 -25.25
N TRP A 176 -5.53 -3.43 -25.77
CA TRP A 176 -6.78 -3.52 -24.99
C TRP A 176 -6.92 -4.79 -24.12
N PRO A 177 -6.64 -6.01 -24.62
CA PRO A 177 -6.74 -7.23 -23.81
C PRO A 177 -5.83 -7.25 -22.57
N PHE A 178 -4.75 -6.44 -22.56
CA PHE A 178 -3.83 -6.36 -21.43
C PHE A 178 -4.28 -5.42 -20.32
N VAL A 179 -5.30 -4.58 -20.59
CA VAL A 179 -5.88 -3.62 -19.64
C VAL A 179 -7.35 -3.88 -19.35
N GLU A 180 -8.04 -4.68 -20.17
CA GLU A 180 -9.50 -4.87 -20.08
C GLU A 180 -9.97 -5.34 -18.71
N ALA A 181 -9.22 -6.24 -18.06
CA ALA A 181 -9.56 -6.77 -16.74
C ALA A 181 -9.49 -5.68 -15.66
N GLN A 182 -8.50 -4.79 -15.77
CA GLN A 182 -8.31 -3.67 -14.85
C GLN A 182 -9.38 -2.60 -15.06
N VAL A 183 -9.68 -2.27 -16.32
CA VAL A 183 -10.76 -1.33 -16.66
C VAL A 183 -12.10 -1.87 -16.20
N LYS A 184 -12.39 -3.16 -16.41
CA LYS A 184 -13.61 -3.82 -15.95
C LYS A 184 -13.72 -3.89 -14.44
N ALA A 185 -12.60 -4.10 -13.74
CA ALA A 185 -12.58 -4.07 -12.27
C ALA A 185 -12.91 -2.67 -11.74
N ARG A 186 -12.33 -1.62 -12.31
CA ARG A 186 -12.54 -0.22 -11.89
C ARG A 186 -13.90 0.33 -12.30
N SER A 187 -14.32 0.11 -13.55
CA SER A 187 -15.60 0.55 -14.08
C SER A 187 -16.13 -0.41 -15.14
N PRO A 188 -17.10 -1.28 -14.77
CA PRO A 188 -17.81 -2.12 -15.71
C PRO A 188 -18.52 -1.33 -16.82
N GLU A 189 -18.95 -0.10 -16.52
CA GLU A 189 -19.58 0.80 -17.48
C GLU A 189 -18.57 1.28 -18.53
N ALA A 190 -17.39 1.76 -18.10
CA ALA A 190 -16.33 2.16 -19.01
C ALA A 190 -15.87 0.99 -19.89
N TYR A 191 -15.71 -0.21 -19.32
CA TYR A 191 -15.39 -1.42 -20.07
C TYR A 191 -16.39 -1.68 -21.21
N ARG A 192 -17.69 -1.70 -20.92
CA ARG A 192 -18.74 -1.91 -21.94
C ARG A 192 -18.75 -0.81 -22.99
N LEU A 193 -18.53 0.44 -22.59
CA LEU A 193 -18.45 1.57 -23.51
C LEU A 193 -17.30 1.37 -24.50
N VAL A 194 -16.10 1.03 -24.00
CA VAL A 194 -14.93 0.80 -24.86
C VAL A 194 -15.14 -0.38 -25.81
N GLU A 195 -15.67 -1.51 -25.32
CA GLU A 195 -15.99 -2.69 -26.15
C GLU A 195 -16.91 -2.33 -27.33
N ASN A 196 -17.95 -1.53 -27.07
CA ASN A 196 -18.91 -1.12 -28.08
C ASN A 196 -18.32 -0.08 -29.04
N GLU A 197 -17.68 0.96 -28.52
CA GLU A 197 -17.18 2.10 -29.30
C GLU A 197 -15.92 1.78 -30.09
N LEU A 198 -15.10 0.81 -29.65
CA LEU A 198 -13.89 0.40 -30.37
C LEU A 198 -14.23 -0.17 -31.75
N GLY A 199 -15.27 -1.01 -31.83
CA GLY A 199 -15.78 -1.52 -33.10
C GLY A 199 -16.32 -0.40 -34.01
N VAL A 200 -17.04 0.57 -33.43
CA VAL A 200 -17.56 1.75 -34.14
C VAL A 200 -16.41 2.59 -34.69
N ALA A 201 -15.42 2.93 -33.87
CA ALA A 201 -14.25 3.71 -34.26
C ALA A 201 -13.48 3.06 -35.42
N LEU A 202 -13.13 1.78 -35.30
CA LEU A 202 -12.39 1.06 -36.34
C LEU A 202 -13.20 0.94 -37.64
N SER A 203 -14.51 0.69 -37.56
CA SER A 203 -15.37 0.61 -38.76
C SER A 203 -15.56 1.96 -39.46
N ALA A 204 -15.59 3.05 -38.70
CA ALA A 204 -15.71 4.41 -39.22
C ALA A 204 -14.39 4.93 -39.82
N LEU A 205 -13.23 4.55 -39.25
CA LEU A 205 -11.91 4.89 -39.79
C LEU A 205 -11.57 4.17 -41.11
N ASN A 206 -12.15 2.98 -41.34
CA ASN A 206 -11.95 2.24 -42.59
C ASN A 206 -12.88 2.68 -43.74
N ARG A 207 -13.91 3.50 -43.47
CA ARG A 207 -14.86 3.99 -44.46
C ARG A 207 -14.60 5.45 -44.78
N SER A 208 -14.57 5.80 -46.07
CA SER A 208 -14.42 7.19 -46.51
C SER A 208 -15.67 8.02 -46.16
N GLY A 209 -15.49 9.16 -45.48
CA GLY A 209 -16.56 10.11 -45.15
C GLY A 209 -17.24 9.91 -43.79
N SER A 210 -16.76 9.00 -42.94
CA SER A 210 -17.28 8.77 -41.57
C SER A 210 -16.39 9.33 -40.45
N ASP A 211 -15.55 10.31 -40.75
CA ASP A 211 -14.59 10.90 -39.81
C ASP A 211 -15.25 11.48 -38.55
N GLN A 212 -16.47 12.00 -38.65
CA GLN A 212 -17.21 12.50 -37.49
C GLN A 212 -17.61 11.37 -36.54
N GLN A 213 -18.11 10.24 -37.08
CA GLN A 213 -18.49 9.07 -36.29
C GLN A 213 -17.26 8.44 -35.60
N ALA A 214 -16.12 8.36 -36.31
CA ALA A 214 -14.86 7.90 -35.73
C ALA A 214 -14.39 8.82 -34.59
N ARG A 215 -14.51 10.13 -34.76
CA ARG A 215 -14.10 11.11 -33.75
C ARG A 215 -14.96 11.03 -32.49
N GLU A 216 -16.27 10.89 -32.63
CA GLU A 216 -17.20 10.75 -31.51
C GLU A 216 -16.92 9.47 -30.71
N ALA A 217 -16.70 8.34 -31.39
CA ALA A 217 -16.35 7.07 -30.75
C ALA A 217 -15.01 7.16 -29.99
N LEU A 218 -13.94 7.68 -30.64
CA LEU A 218 -12.62 7.85 -29.99
C LEU A 218 -12.68 8.81 -28.79
N THR A 219 -13.48 9.88 -28.88
CA THR A 219 -13.66 10.83 -27.77
C THR A 219 -14.36 10.17 -26.58
N SER A 220 -15.37 9.33 -26.86
CA SER A 220 -16.11 8.60 -25.81
C SER A 220 -15.20 7.60 -25.10
N ILE A 221 -14.37 6.87 -25.85
CA ILE A 221 -13.34 5.97 -25.30
C ILE A 221 -12.32 6.74 -24.44
N GLU A 222 -11.76 7.84 -24.97
CA GLU A 222 -10.77 8.66 -24.25
C GLU A 222 -11.33 9.16 -22.92
N ASN A 223 -12.54 9.71 -22.92
CA ASN A 223 -13.16 10.24 -21.70
C ASN A 223 -13.45 9.15 -20.67
N ALA A 224 -13.94 7.98 -21.12
CA ALA A 224 -14.24 6.86 -20.24
C ALA A 224 -13.00 6.26 -19.59
N LEU A 225 -11.85 6.28 -20.29
CA LEU A 225 -10.59 5.77 -19.74
C LEU A 225 -9.84 6.82 -18.90
N ARG A 226 -9.90 8.11 -19.28
CA ARG A 226 -9.31 9.21 -18.50
C ARG A 226 -9.93 9.38 -17.12
N SER A 227 -11.21 9.08 -16.94
CA SER A 227 -11.81 9.12 -15.59
C SER A 227 -11.13 8.11 -14.66
N LEU A 228 -10.69 6.96 -15.18
CA LEU A 228 -10.08 5.85 -14.43
C LEU A 228 -8.59 6.05 -14.10
N THR A 229 -7.93 7.02 -14.73
CA THR A 229 -6.54 7.39 -14.40
C THR A 229 -6.45 8.20 -13.10
N THR A 230 -7.56 8.81 -12.68
CA THR A 230 -7.69 9.47 -11.37
C THR A 230 -7.90 8.40 -10.29
N ARG A 231 -7.02 8.31 -9.28
CA ARG A 231 -7.20 7.38 -8.15
C ARG A 231 -8.41 7.83 -7.31
N GLU A 232 -9.53 7.12 -7.40
CA GLU A 232 -10.79 7.52 -6.75
C GLU A 232 -10.93 7.10 -5.28
N VAL A 233 -9.99 6.33 -4.72
CA VAL A 233 -10.04 5.95 -3.29
C VAL A 233 -8.74 6.30 -2.58
N GLU A 234 -8.63 7.55 -2.14
CA GLU A 234 -7.66 7.94 -1.12
C GLU A 234 -8.34 7.87 0.25
N TYR A 235 -7.74 7.13 1.20
CA TYR A 235 -8.05 7.34 2.61
C TYR A 235 -7.77 8.80 2.95
N GLY A 236 -8.68 9.45 3.68
CA GLY A 236 -8.53 10.86 4.01
C GLY A 236 -7.75 11.10 5.31
N PRO A 237 -7.40 12.36 5.61
CA PRO A 237 -6.83 12.73 6.91
C PRO A 237 -7.74 12.33 8.07
N ILE A 238 -9.05 12.33 7.87
CA ILE A 238 -10.03 11.95 8.89
C ILE A 238 -9.95 10.45 9.20
N ASP A 239 -9.82 9.60 8.18
CA ASP A 239 -9.69 8.15 8.37
C ASP A 239 -8.45 7.82 9.21
N ALA A 240 -7.33 8.44 8.84
CA ALA A 240 -6.08 8.34 9.59
C ALA A 240 -6.22 8.89 11.02
N ALA A 241 -6.81 10.07 11.23
CA ALA A 241 -6.97 10.66 12.56
C ALA A 241 -7.83 9.81 13.49
N VAL A 242 -8.90 9.22 12.96
CA VAL A 242 -9.86 8.42 13.72
C VAL A 242 -9.24 7.13 14.26
N ILE A 243 -8.34 6.49 13.51
CA ILE A 243 -7.57 5.32 13.96
C ILE A 243 -6.74 5.68 15.20
N LEU A 244 -5.88 6.71 15.11
CA LEU A 244 -5.04 7.12 16.24
C LEU A 244 -5.87 7.56 17.46
N LEU A 245 -6.98 8.24 17.23
CA LEU A 245 -7.87 8.67 18.30
C LEU A 245 -8.48 7.50 19.07
N ARG A 246 -8.86 6.43 18.36
CA ARG A 246 -9.41 5.23 18.99
C ARG A 246 -8.37 4.55 19.88
N GLU A 247 -7.28 4.09 19.28
CA GLU A 247 -6.27 3.28 19.99
C GLU A 247 -5.58 4.09 21.09
N GLY A 248 -5.29 5.36 20.78
CA GLY A 248 -4.70 6.29 21.72
C GLY A 248 -5.60 6.54 22.94
N LEU A 249 -6.92 6.64 22.75
CA LEU A 249 -7.84 6.84 23.86
C LEU A 249 -8.00 5.58 24.71
N GLU A 250 -7.98 4.38 24.11
CA GLU A 250 -7.96 3.12 24.86
C GLU A 250 -6.69 3.02 25.74
N ALA A 251 -5.52 3.34 25.19
CA ALA A 251 -4.27 3.43 25.94
C ALA A 251 -4.37 4.45 27.10
N VAL A 252 -4.90 5.65 26.84
CA VAL A 252 -5.10 6.69 27.86
C VAL A 252 -6.06 6.24 28.95
N LEU A 253 -7.15 5.53 28.62
CA LEU A 253 -8.11 5.01 29.59
C LEU A 253 -7.47 3.96 30.50
N VAL A 254 -6.63 3.06 29.98
CA VAL A 254 -5.89 2.07 30.79
C VAL A 254 -4.91 2.77 31.74
N ILE A 255 -4.10 3.71 31.23
CA ILE A 255 -3.17 4.49 32.05
C ILE A 255 -3.93 5.26 33.13
N THR A 256 -5.06 5.88 32.79
CA THR A 256 -5.91 6.61 33.74
C THR A 256 -6.45 5.67 34.82
N ALA A 257 -6.89 4.46 34.46
CA ALA A 257 -7.39 3.47 35.42
C ALA A 257 -6.29 3.02 36.40
N LEU A 258 -5.06 2.77 35.90
CA LEU A 258 -3.91 2.42 36.73
C LEU A 258 -3.51 3.55 37.67
N LEU A 259 -3.48 4.79 37.17
CA LEU A 259 -3.19 5.98 37.99
C LEU A 259 -4.29 6.25 39.03
N ALA A 260 -5.56 6.05 38.67
CA ALA A 260 -6.69 6.17 39.59
C ALA A 260 -6.63 5.09 40.69
N PHE A 261 -6.25 3.86 40.33
CA PHE A 261 -6.02 2.78 41.28
C PHE A 261 -4.89 3.14 42.27
N LEU A 262 -3.74 3.61 41.78
CA LEU A 262 -2.62 4.07 42.62
C LEU A 262 -3.01 5.20 43.56
N LYS A 263 -3.79 6.16 43.06
CA LYS A 263 -4.31 7.28 43.85
C LYS A 263 -5.25 6.79 44.96
N ARG A 264 -6.12 5.81 44.66
CA ARG A 264 -7.06 5.22 45.63
C ARG A 264 -6.36 4.32 46.65
N SER A 265 -5.26 3.68 46.28
CA SER A 265 -4.46 2.83 47.16
C SER A 265 -3.41 3.59 47.97
N GLY A 266 -3.40 4.94 47.94
CA GLY A 266 -2.47 5.77 48.71
C GLY A 266 -1.01 5.76 48.20
N HIS A 267 -0.77 5.27 47.00
CA HIS A 267 0.56 5.00 46.43
C HIS A 267 0.84 5.89 45.20
N SER A 268 0.45 7.16 45.25
CA SER A 268 0.59 8.09 44.12
C SER A 268 2.05 8.41 43.74
N ASP A 269 2.98 8.21 44.67
CA ASP A 269 4.43 8.27 44.48
C ASP A 269 4.94 7.28 43.43
N LYS A 270 4.21 6.17 43.22
CA LYS A 270 4.58 5.09 42.31
C LYS A 270 4.12 5.32 40.86
N ALA A 271 3.49 6.46 40.57
CA ALA A 271 2.98 6.80 39.24
C ALA A 271 4.07 6.81 38.15
N ALA A 272 5.33 7.09 38.50
CA ALA A 272 6.46 7.06 37.57
C ALA A 272 6.63 5.70 36.88
N TRP A 273 6.31 4.60 37.56
CA TRP A 273 6.39 3.25 36.96
C TRP A 273 5.33 3.02 35.89
N VAL A 274 4.13 3.56 36.08
CA VAL A 274 3.05 3.49 35.09
C VAL A 274 3.42 4.30 33.85
N TRP A 275 3.94 5.52 34.04
CA TRP A 275 4.41 6.36 32.92
C TRP A 275 5.62 5.75 32.20
N GLY A 276 6.60 5.20 32.95
CA GLY A 276 7.75 4.53 32.38
C GLY A 276 7.37 3.28 31.58
N GLY A 277 6.44 2.48 32.11
CA GLY A 277 5.87 1.34 31.40
C GLY A 277 5.13 1.76 30.13
N GLY A 278 4.26 2.77 30.22
CA GLY A 278 3.56 3.30 29.05
C GLY A 278 4.50 3.82 27.97
N LEU A 279 5.52 4.60 28.34
CA LEU A 279 6.52 5.11 27.41
C LEU A 279 7.30 3.97 26.73
N ALA A 280 7.77 2.99 27.51
CA ALA A 280 8.43 1.81 26.96
C ALA A 280 7.51 1.04 25.98
N GLY A 281 6.20 1.02 26.27
CA GLY A 281 5.18 0.42 25.40
C GLY A 281 5.12 1.12 24.05
N VAL A 282 5.02 2.47 24.04
CA VAL A 282 5.02 3.24 22.79
C VAL A 282 6.30 3.02 22.00
N LEU A 283 7.48 3.10 22.65
CA LEU A 283 8.77 2.88 21.98
C LEU A 283 8.85 1.47 21.37
N ALA A 284 8.35 0.46 22.07
CA ALA A 284 8.29 -0.90 21.55
C ALA A 284 7.31 -1.03 20.38
N SER A 285 6.16 -0.34 20.39
CA SER A 285 5.24 -0.31 19.24
C SER A 285 5.87 0.35 18.02
N VAL A 286 6.61 1.45 18.21
CA VAL A 286 7.37 2.11 17.14
C VAL A 286 8.40 1.16 16.55
N ALA A 287 9.17 0.47 17.40
CA ALA A 287 10.14 -0.53 16.97
C ALA A 287 9.48 -1.70 16.22
N ALA A 288 8.32 -2.16 16.69
CA ALA A 288 7.54 -3.18 16.00
C ALA A 288 7.06 -2.69 14.63
N GLY A 289 6.60 -1.44 14.52
CA GLY A 289 6.24 -0.82 13.25
C GLY A 289 7.41 -0.66 12.29
N LEU A 290 8.59 -0.29 12.79
CA LEU A 290 9.83 -0.27 12.01
C LEU A 290 10.16 -1.65 11.42
N VAL A 291 10.16 -2.69 12.26
CA VAL A 291 10.44 -4.07 11.82
C VAL A 291 9.39 -4.54 10.82
N ALA A 292 8.10 -4.28 11.08
CA ALA A 292 7.02 -4.64 10.19
C ALA A 292 7.13 -3.91 8.84
N ASN A 293 7.40 -2.60 8.85
CA ASN A 293 7.59 -1.80 7.65
C ASN A 293 8.79 -2.28 6.82
N LEU A 294 9.92 -2.59 7.46
CA LEU A 294 11.09 -3.14 6.76
C LEU A 294 10.81 -4.52 6.15
N ALA A 295 10.10 -5.38 6.88
CA ALA A 295 9.70 -6.69 6.38
C ALA A 295 8.72 -6.57 5.19
N LEU A 296 7.74 -5.67 5.29
CA LEU A 296 6.77 -5.39 4.24
C LEU A 296 7.39 -4.70 3.03
N ALA A 297 8.36 -3.79 3.22
CA ALA A 297 9.07 -3.14 2.12
C ALA A 297 9.81 -4.15 1.24
N GLY A 298 10.41 -5.18 1.85
CA GLY A 298 11.04 -6.27 1.11
C GLY A 298 10.06 -7.08 0.25
N VAL A 299 8.84 -7.32 0.77
CA VAL A 299 7.77 -8.03 0.04
C VAL A 299 7.11 -7.14 -1.01
N ALA A 300 6.88 -5.86 -0.68
CA ALA A 300 6.24 -4.88 -1.55
C ALA A 300 7.12 -4.49 -2.74
N ALA A 301 8.44 -4.55 -2.61
CA ALA A 301 9.35 -4.38 -3.76
C ALA A 301 9.16 -5.49 -4.81
N ALA A 302 8.90 -6.72 -4.36
CA ALA A 302 8.74 -7.88 -5.24
C ALA A 302 7.31 -8.04 -5.80
N THR A 303 6.31 -7.40 -5.20
CA THR A 303 4.88 -7.68 -5.44
C THR A 303 4.15 -6.43 -5.97
N ASP A 304 3.02 -6.58 -6.68
CA ASP A 304 2.26 -5.45 -7.21
C ASP A 304 1.63 -4.59 -6.10
N PRO A 305 1.59 -3.25 -6.20
CA PRO A 305 1.03 -2.36 -5.18
C PRO A 305 -0.41 -2.71 -4.83
N GLU A 306 -1.24 -3.05 -5.81
CA GLU A 306 -2.64 -3.45 -5.64
C GLU A 306 -2.77 -4.80 -4.92
N VAL A 307 -1.79 -5.70 -5.08
CA VAL A 307 -1.72 -6.96 -4.32
C VAL A 307 -1.30 -6.70 -2.88
N VAL A 308 -0.30 -5.84 -2.67
CA VAL A 308 0.15 -5.45 -1.34
C VAL A 308 -0.98 -4.73 -0.59
N GLU A 309 -1.63 -3.77 -1.24
CA GLU A 309 -2.80 -3.06 -0.71
C GLU A 309 -3.92 -4.06 -0.41
N GLY A 310 -4.27 -4.91 -1.38
CA GLY A 310 -5.31 -5.91 -1.24
C GLY A 310 -5.09 -6.86 -0.07
N MET A 311 -3.90 -7.46 -0.01
CA MET A 311 -3.50 -8.39 1.06
C MET A 311 -3.42 -7.69 2.41
N THR A 312 -2.83 -6.49 2.48
CA THR A 312 -2.66 -5.78 3.75
C THR A 312 -4.00 -5.28 4.29
N ALA A 313 -4.90 -4.80 3.42
CA ALA A 313 -6.27 -4.43 3.80
C ALA A 313 -7.05 -5.66 4.30
N LEU A 314 -6.94 -6.81 3.65
CA LEU A 314 -7.59 -8.05 4.10
C LEU A 314 -7.03 -8.56 5.43
N VAL A 315 -5.71 -8.52 5.62
CA VAL A 315 -5.08 -8.85 6.90
C VAL A 315 -5.54 -7.91 8.01
N ALA A 316 -5.59 -6.60 7.73
CA ALA A 316 -6.10 -5.60 8.66
C ALA A 316 -7.58 -5.85 9.00
N ALA A 317 -8.42 -6.19 8.02
CA ALA A 317 -9.81 -6.56 8.24
C ALA A 317 -9.95 -7.81 9.12
N ALA A 318 -9.18 -8.87 8.85
CA ALA A 318 -9.19 -10.09 9.65
C ALA A 318 -8.79 -9.81 11.11
N LEU A 319 -7.81 -8.94 11.32
CA LEU A 319 -7.41 -8.50 12.65
C LEU A 319 -8.48 -7.66 13.35
N LEU A 320 -9.14 -6.73 12.65
CA LEU A 320 -10.28 -5.96 13.19
C LEU A 320 -11.40 -6.89 13.68
N VAL A 321 -11.73 -7.90 12.88
CA VAL A 321 -12.75 -8.90 13.23
C VAL A 321 -12.30 -9.75 14.42
N TYR A 322 -11.04 -10.21 14.43
CA TYR A 322 -10.48 -11.00 15.51
C TYR A 322 -10.46 -10.23 16.84
N VAL A 323 -9.98 -8.98 16.85
CA VAL A 323 -9.93 -8.12 18.04
C VAL A 323 -11.34 -7.81 18.53
N SER A 324 -12.28 -7.50 17.63
CA SER A 324 -13.69 -7.28 17.96
C SER A 324 -14.32 -8.50 18.61
N TYR A 325 -14.08 -9.69 18.03
CA TYR A 325 -14.54 -10.95 18.60
C TYR A 325 -13.90 -11.23 19.97
N TRP A 326 -12.60 -10.97 20.13
CA TRP A 326 -11.89 -11.15 21.39
C TRP A 326 -12.48 -10.26 22.50
N LEU A 327 -12.75 -8.99 22.20
CA LEU A 327 -13.34 -8.04 23.14
C LEU A 327 -14.75 -8.48 23.56
N HIS A 328 -15.56 -8.95 22.61
CA HIS A 328 -16.91 -9.44 22.88
C HIS A 328 -16.94 -10.76 23.66
N SER A 329 -16.06 -11.71 23.32
CA SER A 329 -16.00 -13.06 23.93
C SER A 329 -15.41 -13.07 25.35
N LYS A 330 -14.53 -12.11 25.68
CA LYS A 330 -13.93 -11.95 27.02
C LYS A 330 -14.66 -10.94 27.91
N SER A 331 -15.80 -10.40 27.47
CA SER A 331 -16.65 -9.44 28.19
C SER A 331 -17.21 -9.92 29.55
N SER A 332 -16.86 -11.13 30.00
CA SER A 332 -17.01 -11.49 31.41
C SER A 332 -16.05 -10.65 32.26
N LEU A 333 -16.48 -9.44 32.60
CA LEU A 333 -15.86 -8.53 33.58
C LEU A 333 -15.45 -9.27 34.87
N ARG A 334 -16.13 -10.38 35.22
CA ARG A 334 -15.81 -11.26 36.35
C ARG A 334 -14.50 -12.04 36.20
N ALA A 335 -14.20 -12.61 35.04
CA ALA A 335 -12.94 -13.33 34.82
C ALA A 335 -11.75 -12.35 34.73
N TRP A 336 -11.97 -11.18 34.13
CA TRP A 336 -11.00 -10.09 34.14
C TRP A 336 -10.79 -9.52 35.54
N GLN A 337 -11.86 -9.29 36.31
CA GLN A 337 -11.74 -8.88 37.73
C GLN A 337 -11.04 -9.94 38.56
N GLN A 338 -11.28 -11.23 38.34
CA GLN A 338 -10.57 -12.32 39.06
C GLN A 338 -9.10 -12.44 38.62
N TYR A 339 -8.79 -12.24 37.33
CA TYR A 339 -7.41 -12.21 36.84
C TYR A 339 -6.65 -10.99 37.36
N ILE A 340 -7.26 -9.81 37.31
CA ILE A 340 -6.73 -8.56 37.86
C ILE A 340 -6.58 -8.70 39.38
N GLN A 341 -7.63 -9.08 40.12
CA GLN A 341 -7.52 -9.26 41.57
C GLN A 341 -6.50 -10.34 41.95
N GLY A 342 -6.38 -11.43 41.19
CA GLY A 342 -5.43 -12.51 41.45
C GLY A 342 -3.98 -12.17 41.06
N THR A 343 -3.76 -11.32 40.06
CA THR A 343 -2.43 -10.91 39.59
C THR A 343 -1.96 -9.66 40.34
N THR A 344 -2.86 -8.71 40.57
CA THR A 344 -2.61 -7.51 41.40
C THR A 344 -2.37 -7.90 42.85
N SER A 345 -3.12 -8.83 43.46
CA SER A 345 -2.84 -9.26 44.85
C SER A 345 -1.49 -9.97 45.00
N ARG A 346 -1.09 -10.80 44.02
CA ARG A 346 0.24 -11.45 44.00
C ARG A 346 1.39 -10.50 43.67
N ALA A 347 1.19 -9.50 42.82
CA ALA A 347 2.19 -8.48 42.52
C ALA A 347 2.37 -7.48 43.69
N LEU A 348 1.28 -7.17 44.41
CA LEU A 348 1.32 -6.32 45.61
C LEU A 348 1.95 -7.05 46.80
N ALA A 349 1.69 -8.35 46.98
CA ALA A 349 2.30 -9.16 48.04
C ALA A 349 3.83 -9.23 47.94
N ARG A 350 4.41 -8.88 46.78
CA ARG A 350 5.84 -8.83 46.51
C ARG A 350 6.43 -7.41 46.40
N GLY A 351 5.64 -6.35 46.59
CA GLY A 351 6.10 -4.96 46.44
C GLY A 351 6.49 -4.57 45.01
N SER A 352 6.02 -5.30 43.98
CA SER A 352 6.54 -5.19 42.62
C SER A 352 5.98 -3.96 41.87
N LEU A 353 6.62 -2.82 42.09
CA LEU A 353 6.55 -1.61 41.26
C LEU A 353 6.70 -1.93 39.76
N PHE A 354 7.55 -2.92 39.47
CA PHE A 354 7.78 -3.47 38.15
C PHE A 354 6.52 -4.07 37.52
N GLY A 355 5.66 -4.76 38.30
CA GLY A 355 4.42 -5.34 37.79
C GLY A 355 3.42 -4.30 37.30
N LEU A 356 3.34 -3.14 37.95
CA LEU A 356 2.50 -2.02 37.51
C LEU A 356 3.02 -1.39 36.22
N GLY A 357 4.34 -1.20 36.12
CA GLY A 357 4.97 -0.74 34.88
C GLY A 357 4.80 -1.74 33.74
N LEU A 358 4.93 -3.04 34.00
CA LEU A 358 4.74 -4.08 33.00
C LEU A 358 3.29 -4.14 32.48
N ILE A 359 2.29 -3.95 33.35
CA ILE A 359 0.89 -3.89 32.91
C ILE A 359 0.65 -2.67 32.02
N ALA A 360 1.18 -1.50 32.41
CA ALA A 360 1.11 -0.30 31.58
C ALA A 360 1.82 -0.49 30.23
N PHE A 361 3.00 -1.10 30.24
CA PHE A 361 3.76 -1.47 29.04
C PHE A 361 2.95 -2.38 28.12
N LEU A 362 2.46 -3.52 28.63
CA LEU A 362 1.74 -4.50 27.80
C LEU A 362 0.45 -3.93 27.21
N ALA A 363 -0.25 -3.09 27.98
CA ALA A 363 -1.44 -2.43 27.49
C ALA A 363 -1.11 -1.45 26.35
N VAL A 364 -0.21 -0.49 26.60
CA VAL A 364 0.15 0.51 25.58
C VAL A 364 0.82 -0.12 24.36
N PHE A 365 1.67 -1.12 24.57
CA PHE A 365 2.32 -1.87 23.49
C PHE A 365 1.29 -2.54 22.59
N ARG A 366 0.28 -3.21 23.17
CA ARG A 366 -0.79 -3.85 22.42
C ARG A 366 -1.56 -2.82 21.58
N GLU A 367 -2.08 -1.76 22.20
CA GLU A 367 -2.84 -0.73 21.46
C GLU A 367 -1.97 -0.09 20.37
N GLY A 368 -0.68 0.11 20.63
CA GLY A 368 0.26 0.64 19.64
C GLY A 368 0.58 -0.33 18.51
N VAL A 369 0.63 -1.64 18.74
CA VAL A 369 0.79 -2.66 17.67
C VAL A 369 -0.47 -2.73 16.81
N GLU A 370 -1.65 -2.68 17.42
CA GLU A 370 -2.92 -2.60 16.68
C GLU A 370 -2.94 -1.33 15.80
N THR A 371 -2.55 -0.17 16.36
CA THR A 371 -2.41 1.10 15.63
C THR A 371 -1.48 0.98 14.42
N VAL A 372 -0.29 0.40 14.61
CA VAL A 372 0.71 0.19 13.56
C VAL A 372 0.15 -0.67 12.44
N ILE A 373 -0.54 -1.76 12.77
CA ILE A 373 -1.10 -2.66 11.75
C ILE A 373 -2.22 -1.97 10.96
N PHE A 374 -3.06 -1.16 11.60
CA PHE A 374 -4.07 -0.38 10.89
C PHE A 374 -3.44 0.63 9.93
N TYR A 375 -2.40 1.33 10.36
CA TYR A 375 -1.68 2.25 9.48
C TYR A 375 -0.99 1.53 8.33
N LEU A 376 -0.38 0.38 8.56
CA LEU A 376 0.18 -0.44 7.49
C LEU A 376 -0.89 -0.87 6.48
N GLY A 377 -2.11 -1.15 6.94
CA GLY A 377 -3.25 -1.49 6.09
C GLY A 377 -3.73 -0.36 5.17
N ILE A 378 -3.68 0.89 5.65
CA ILE A 378 -4.13 2.04 4.85
C ILE A 378 -3.00 2.77 4.13
N ALA A 379 -1.74 2.59 4.57
CA ALA A 379 -0.57 3.29 4.04
C ALA A 379 -0.42 3.23 2.51
N PRO A 380 -0.69 2.11 1.81
CA PRO A 380 -0.59 2.06 0.35
C PRO A 380 -1.63 2.91 -0.40
N ALA A 381 -2.75 3.22 0.26
CA ALA A 381 -3.93 3.84 -0.34
C ALA A 381 -4.25 5.23 0.26
N VAL A 382 -3.29 5.83 0.97
CA VAL A 382 -3.39 7.17 1.56
C VAL A 382 -2.23 8.01 1.05
N SER A 383 -2.50 9.26 0.64
CA SER A 383 -1.42 10.18 0.29
C SER A 383 -0.57 10.46 1.53
N LEU A 384 0.74 10.69 1.35
CA LEU A 384 1.61 10.98 2.49
C LEU A 384 1.20 12.27 3.21
N ALA A 385 0.69 13.25 2.46
CA ALA A 385 0.15 14.50 2.98
C ALA A 385 -1.10 14.26 3.84
N ASP A 386 -2.02 13.40 3.40
CA ASP A 386 -3.24 13.12 4.16
C ASP A 386 -2.97 12.26 5.38
N LEU A 387 -2.08 11.27 5.28
CA LEU A 387 -1.65 10.46 6.41
C LEU A 387 -0.99 11.33 7.49
N SER A 388 -0.09 12.23 7.09
CA SER A 388 0.60 13.14 8.00
C SER A 388 -0.36 14.13 8.67
N LEU A 389 -1.26 14.73 7.89
CA LEU A 389 -2.31 15.60 8.43
C LEU A 389 -3.22 14.86 9.40
N GLY A 390 -3.62 13.64 9.06
CA GLY A 390 -4.48 12.81 9.91
C GLY A 390 -3.82 12.41 11.22
N LEU A 391 -2.57 11.94 11.18
CA LEU A 391 -1.78 11.64 12.38
C LEU A 391 -1.60 12.89 13.26
N GLY A 392 -1.27 14.04 12.66
CA GLY A 392 -1.13 15.31 13.38
C GLY A 392 -2.43 15.75 14.06
N LEU A 393 -3.54 15.70 13.32
CA LEU A 393 -4.86 16.09 13.83
C LEU A 393 -5.32 15.12 14.94
N GLY A 394 -5.17 13.82 14.73
CA GLY A 394 -5.48 12.79 15.72
C GLY A 394 -4.66 12.97 16.99
N ALA A 395 -3.36 13.26 16.87
CA ALA A 395 -2.48 13.51 18.01
C ALA A 395 -2.89 14.74 18.82
N VAL A 396 -3.19 15.85 18.15
CA VAL A 396 -3.63 17.10 18.81
C VAL A 396 -4.94 16.88 19.55
N VAL A 397 -5.92 16.23 18.90
CA VAL A 397 -7.21 15.94 19.53
C VAL A 397 -7.05 14.96 20.68
N LEU A 398 -6.23 13.93 20.53
CA LEU A 398 -5.95 12.96 21.60
C LEU A 398 -5.28 13.63 22.81
N ALA A 399 -4.33 14.54 22.57
CA ALA A 399 -3.69 15.32 23.63
C ALA A 399 -4.71 16.22 24.35
N ALA A 400 -5.59 16.88 23.60
CA ALA A 400 -6.66 17.71 24.17
C ALA A 400 -7.64 16.88 25.02
N VAL A 401 -8.09 15.73 24.52
CA VAL A 401 -8.98 14.80 25.26
C VAL A 401 -8.29 14.26 26.51
N SER A 402 -7.02 13.84 26.39
CA SER A 402 -6.23 13.36 27.53
C SER A 402 -6.08 14.43 28.60
N ALA A 403 -5.75 15.66 28.19
CA ALA A 403 -5.68 16.82 29.08
C ALA A 403 -7.03 17.07 29.77
N ALA A 404 -8.14 16.97 29.03
CA ALA A 404 -9.49 17.13 29.58
C ALA A 404 -9.82 16.04 30.63
N ILE A 405 -9.46 14.78 30.38
CA ILE A 405 -9.63 13.68 31.35
C ILE A 405 -8.80 13.94 32.62
N PHE A 406 -7.52 14.28 32.47
CA PHE A 406 -6.59 14.41 33.60
C PHE A 406 -6.75 15.70 34.40
N LEU A 407 -7.04 16.82 33.75
CA LEU A 407 -7.12 18.15 34.37
C LEU A 407 -8.54 18.52 34.79
N LEU A 408 -9.55 18.21 33.97
CA LEU A 408 -10.95 18.58 34.22
C LEU A 408 -11.73 17.47 34.95
N GLY A 409 -11.15 16.27 35.08
CA GLY A 409 -11.78 15.13 35.76
C GLY A 409 -13.04 14.64 35.04
N LEU A 410 -13.15 14.90 33.73
CA LEU A 410 -14.28 14.51 32.91
C LEU A 410 -14.46 12.99 32.94
N ARG A 411 -15.66 12.56 33.35
CA ARG A 411 -16.05 11.15 33.32
C ARG A 411 -16.62 10.84 31.94
N LEU A 412 -15.81 10.23 31.08
CA LEU A 412 -16.27 9.71 29.81
C LEU A 412 -17.32 8.61 30.04
N PRO A 413 -18.52 8.72 29.46
CA PRO A 413 -19.49 7.63 29.49
C PRO A 413 -18.93 6.46 28.67
N LEU A 414 -18.35 5.48 29.36
CA LEU A 414 -17.64 4.35 28.73
C LEU A 414 -18.52 3.55 27.77
N ARG A 415 -19.82 3.38 28.09
CA ARG A 415 -20.74 2.59 27.26
C ARG A 415 -20.93 3.15 25.84
N PRO A 416 -21.40 4.41 25.65
CA PRO A 416 -21.53 4.97 24.30
C PRO A 416 -20.19 5.12 23.60
N PHE A 417 -19.11 5.37 24.33
CA PHE A 417 -17.75 5.41 23.77
C PHE A 417 -17.35 4.05 23.15
N PHE A 418 -17.40 2.96 23.92
CA PHE A 418 -17.09 1.63 23.40
C PHE A 418 -18.04 1.17 22.29
N LEU A 419 -19.30 1.61 22.33
CA LEU A 419 -20.26 1.30 21.27
C LEU A 419 -19.92 2.04 19.97
N ALA A 420 -19.58 3.32 20.04
CA ALA A 420 -19.11 4.10 18.89
C ALA A 420 -17.79 3.54 18.33
N ALA A 421 -16.84 3.19 19.20
CA ALA A 421 -15.58 2.57 18.81
C ALA A 421 -15.80 1.20 18.14
N SER A 422 -16.69 0.36 18.68
CA SER A 422 -17.04 -0.94 18.08
C SER A 422 -17.71 -0.78 16.72
N LEU A 423 -18.62 0.19 16.58
CA LEU A 423 -19.28 0.49 15.31
C LEU A 423 -18.27 0.94 14.25
N LEU A 424 -17.35 1.81 14.64
CA LEU A 424 -16.27 2.29 13.77
C LEU A 424 -15.37 1.15 13.29
N ILE A 425 -14.96 0.23 14.18
CA ILE A 425 -14.19 -0.97 13.80
C ILE A 425 -14.94 -1.79 12.76
N TYR A 426 -16.25 -2.00 12.96
CA TYR A 426 -17.08 -2.73 12.00
C TYR A 426 -17.14 -2.03 10.64
N LEU A 427 -17.30 -0.71 10.61
CA LEU A 427 -17.29 0.08 9.38
C LEU A 427 -15.94 0.02 8.67
N LEU A 428 -14.84 0.10 9.42
CA LEU A 428 -13.50 0.04 8.85
C LEU A 428 -13.17 -1.37 8.33
N ALA A 429 -13.56 -2.42 9.05
CA ALA A 429 -13.42 -3.81 8.60
C ALA A 429 -14.26 -4.05 7.34
N PHE A 430 -15.49 -3.55 7.31
CA PHE A 430 -16.36 -3.61 6.13
C PHE A 430 -15.70 -2.93 4.92
N LYS A 431 -15.17 -1.71 5.11
CA LYS A 431 -14.44 -0.97 4.07
C LYS A 431 -13.21 -1.74 3.60
N PHE A 432 -12.37 -2.23 4.51
CA PHE A 432 -11.12 -2.95 4.20
C PHE A 432 -11.35 -4.27 3.49
N ILE A 433 -12.43 -5.00 3.79
CA ILE A 433 -12.81 -6.20 3.04
C ILE A 433 -13.11 -5.83 1.59
N GLY A 434 -13.91 -4.78 1.39
CA GLY A 434 -14.31 -4.35 0.05
C GLY A 434 -13.14 -3.82 -0.76
N THR A 435 -12.39 -2.86 -0.21
CA THR A 435 -11.19 -2.30 -0.87
C THR A 435 -10.13 -3.37 -1.06
N GLY A 436 -9.89 -4.23 -0.07
CA GLY A 436 -8.89 -5.29 -0.16
C GLY A 436 -9.17 -6.28 -1.30
N ILE A 437 -10.41 -6.77 -1.40
CA ILE A 437 -10.82 -7.68 -2.48
C ILE A 437 -10.82 -6.96 -3.83
N HIS A 438 -11.29 -5.73 -3.88
CA HIS A 438 -11.28 -4.92 -5.10
C HIS A 438 -9.86 -4.69 -5.62
N SER A 439 -8.89 -4.36 -4.75
CA SER A 439 -7.50 -4.17 -5.15
C SER A 439 -6.89 -5.49 -5.67
N LEU A 440 -7.28 -6.65 -5.11
CA LEU A 440 -6.92 -7.96 -5.68
C LEU A 440 -7.59 -8.26 -7.04
N GLN A 441 -8.81 -7.76 -7.28
CA GLN A 441 -9.47 -7.82 -8.59
C GLN A 441 -8.74 -6.94 -9.62
N VAL A 442 -8.34 -5.73 -9.24
CA VAL A 442 -7.56 -4.82 -10.08
C VAL A 442 -6.18 -5.42 -10.40
N ALA A 443 -5.58 -6.13 -9.45
CA ALA A 443 -4.35 -6.88 -9.68
C ALA A 443 -4.50 -8.12 -10.59
N GLY A 444 -5.73 -8.48 -10.98
CA GLY A 444 -6.01 -9.66 -11.81
C GLY A 444 -5.90 -11.00 -11.08
N LEU A 445 -5.77 -10.99 -9.75
CA LEU A 445 -5.69 -12.22 -8.93
C LEU A 445 -7.06 -12.83 -8.63
N LEU A 446 -8.13 -12.02 -8.69
CA LEU A 446 -9.51 -12.45 -8.46
C LEU A 446 -10.37 -12.16 -9.69
N GLY A 447 -11.33 -13.05 -9.95
CA GLY A 447 -12.34 -12.85 -10.99
C GLY A 447 -13.25 -11.66 -10.69
N VAL A 448 -13.83 -11.08 -11.74
CA VAL A 448 -14.76 -9.94 -11.65
C VAL A 448 -16.15 -10.38 -12.12
N SER A 449 -17.02 -10.71 -11.17
CA SER A 449 -18.42 -11.07 -11.42
C SER A 449 -19.34 -9.89 -11.09
N VAL A 450 -19.67 -9.09 -12.11
CA VAL A 450 -20.40 -7.82 -11.96
C VAL A 450 -21.87 -8.04 -11.53
N LEU A 451 -22.34 -7.20 -10.61
CA LEU A 451 -23.73 -7.10 -10.17
C LEU A 451 -24.36 -5.82 -10.73
N ASP A 452 -25.11 -5.95 -11.83
CA ASP A 452 -25.60 -4.79 -12.61
C ASP A 452 -26.57 -3.85 -11.85
N TYR A 453 -27.15 -4.29 -10.74
CA TYR A 453 -28.14 -3.52 -9.97
C TYR A 453 -27.58 -2.85 -8.70
N LEU A 454 -26.28 -3.03 -8.41
CA LEU A 454 -25.66 -2.49 -7.20
C LEU A 454 -24.82 -1.25 -7.56
N PRO A 455 -25.04 -0.08 -6.93
CA PRO A 455 -24.17 1.07 -7.17
C PRO A 455 -22.80 0.88 -6.49
N ALA A 456 -21.75 1.37 -7.13
CA ALA A 456 -20.45 1.53 -6.50
C ALA A 456 -20.52 2.68 -5.47
N VAL A 457 -19.97 2.45 -4.27
CA VAL A 457 -19.88 3.45 -3.20
C VAL A 457 -18.47 3.37 -2.60
N ASP A 458 -17.54 4.04 -3.26
CA ASP A 458 -16.10 3.85 -3.04
C ASP A 458 -15.63 4.24 -1.63
N TRP A 459 -16.19 5.32 -1.07
CA TRP A 459 -15.84 5.78 0.28
C TRP A 459 -16.17 4.76 1.37
N LEU A 460 -17.16 3.89 1.12
CA LEU A 460 -17.60 2.81 2.01
C LEU A 460 -16.96 1.46 1.62
N GLY A 461 -16.18 1.43 0.55
CA GLY A 461 -15.58 0.21 -0.01
C GLY A 461 -16.62 -0.73 -0.63
N ILE A 462 -17.73 -0.23 -1.15
CA ILE A 462 -18.73 -1.07 -1.83
C ILE A 462 -18.44 -1.05 -3.32
N PHE A 463 -18.08 -2.20 -3.86
CA PHE A 463 -17.87 -2.39 -5.30
C PHE A 463 -18.93 -3.34 -5.86
N PRO A 464 -19.39 -3.16 -7.10
CA PRO A 464 -20.51 -3.92 -7.67
C PRO A 464 -20.08 -5.31 -8.15
N THR A 465 -19.43 -6.09 -7.29
CA THR A 465 -18.94 -7.45 -7.59
C THR A 465 -19.37 -8.45 -6.52
N TRP A 466 -19.69 -9.69 -6.92
CA TRP A 466 -20.08 -10.72 -5.95
C TRP A 466 -18.93 -11.03 -4.96
N GLU A 467 -17.70 -11.03 -5.46
CA GLU A 467 -16.51 -11.32 -4.68
C GLU A 467 -16.31 -10.34 -3.52
N THR A 468 -16.69 -9.07 -3.66
CA THR A 468 -16.62 -8.05 -2.59
C THR A 468 -17.85 -8.07 -1.69
N VAL A 469 -19.05 -8.15 -2.28
CA VAL A 469 -20.32 -8.06 -1.56
C VAL A 469 -20.59 -9.29 -0.67
N ALA A 470 -20.25 -10.51 -1.11
CA ALA A 470 -20.48 -11.73 -0.30
C ALA A 470 -19.78 -11.67 1.07
N PRO A 471 -18.46 -11.42 1.14
CA PRO A 471 -17.75 -11.34 2.42
C PRO A 471 -18.25 -10.19 3.31
N GLN A 472 -18.58 -9.04 2.72
CA GLN A 472 -19.17 -7.89 3.42
C GLN A 472 -20.54 -8.23 4.04
N LEU A 473 -21.41 -8.92 3.30
CA LEU A 473 -22.68 -9.42 3.84
C LEU A 473 -22.45 -10.46 4.93
N GLY A 474 -21.47 -11.34 4.77
CA GLY A 474 -21.07 -12.30 5.80
C GLY A 474 -20.69 -11.62 7.12
N LEU A 475 -19.89 -10.54 7.05
CA LEU A 475 -19.53 -9.73 8.21
C LEU A 475 -20.77 -9.12 8.89
N LEU A 476 -21.67 -8.51 8.10
CA LEU A 476 -22.90 -7.91 8.62
C LEU A 476 -23.82 -8.95 9.28
N LEU A 477 -24.02 -10.10 8.65
CA LEU A 477 -24.81 -11.20 9.21
C LEU A 477 -24.20 -11.74 10.49
N GLY A 478 -22.87 -11.88 10.55
CA GLY A 478 -22.15 -12.26 11.77
C GLY A 478 -22.36 -11.25 12.90
N ALA A 479 -22.28 -9.95 12.61
CA ALA A 479 -22.52 -8.88 13.57
C ALA A 479 -23.96 -8.94 14.14
N VAL A 480 -24.96 -9.07 13.25
CA VAL A 480 -26.37 -9.21 13.64
C VAL A 480 -26.58 -10.47 14.48
N PHE A 481 -26.00 -11.59 14.08
CA PHE A 481 -26.09 -12.86 14.82
C PHE A 481 -25.56 -12.73 16.26
N VAL A 482 -24.39 -12.09 16.44
CA VAL A 482 -23.81 -11.83 17.76
C VAL A 482 -24.71 -10.90 18.60
N LEU A 483 -25.29 -9.86 17.99
CA LEU A 483 -26.21 -8.94 18.67
C LEU A 483 -27.53 -9.60 19.09
N VAL A 484 -28.08 -10.49 18.25
CA VAL A 484 -29.34 -11.20 18.51
C VAL A 484 -29.15 -12.29 19.57
N LEU A 485 -28.07 -13.07 19.49
CA LEU A 485 -27.77 -14.10 20.49
C LEU A 485 -27.30 -13.51 21.83
N GLY A 486 -26.58 -12.39 21.81
CA GLY A 486 -26.18 -11.67 23.02
C GLY A 486 -27.35 -11.07 23.81
N ARG A 487 -28.54 -10.96 23.19
CA ARG A 487 -29.79 -10.51 23.83
C ARG A 487 -30.65 -11.63 24.42
N ARG A 488 -30.29 -12.91 24.25
CA ARG A 488 -31.01 -13.99 24.93
C ARG A 488 -30.71 -13.93 26.44
N PRO A 489 -31.72 -13.75 27.32
CA PRO A 489 -31.50 -13.88 28.75
C PRO A 489 -30.95 -15.28 29.00
N ARG A 490 -29.79 -15.37 29.67
CA ARG A 490 -29.23 -16.65 30.07
C ARG A 490 -30.29 -17.35 30.94
N PRO A 491 -30.83 -18.51 30.52
CA PRO A 491 -31.75 -19.24 31.37
C PRO A 491 -30.95 -19.79 32.54
N GLY A 492 -31.35 -19.42 33.76
CA GLY A 492 -30.86 -20.03 35.00
C GLY A 492 -29.84 -19.19 35.76
N LEU A 493 -30.33 -18.24 36.55
CA LEU A 493 -29.88 -17.96 37.92
C LEU A 493 -31.08 -17.35 38.66
N ALA A 494 -31.98 -18.25 39.06
CA ALA A 494 -32.93 -18.01 40.16
C ALA A 494 -32.23 -18.36 41.48
#